data_AF-A0A1F7N4N6-F1
#
_entry.id   AF-A0A1F7N4N6-F1
#
_cell.length_a   1.000
_cell.length_b   1.000
_cell.length_c   1.000
_cell.angle_alpha   90.00
_cell.angle_beta   90.00
_cell.angle_gamma   90.00
#
_symmetry.space_group_name_H-M   'P 1'
#
loop_
_entity.id
_entity.type
_entity.pdbx_description
1 polymer ?
#
loop_
_entity_poly.entity_id
_entity_poly.type
_entity_poly.pdbx_seq_one_letter_code
_entity_poly.pdbx_strand_id
1 'polypeptide(L)'
;AKEPVLALDVNGEARAYPLQILMFHEIVNDTVGGRPVSVTYCPLCNSGIVFDRRIGDTTYDFGTSGMLYKSDLVMYDRQTHSLWSQMDGRAIVGDVAGARLAMLPANTLAYAEWKRLHPNGKVLSKDTGHGRRYGRNPYEGYDEPASHPFLFFGNVDRRLPPKERVAGVLIGDKARAYPFGLLATRKVVADALAGQPLVVFYRAGTLSALDHSLIAQGREIGATAVFSPLVDGKTLTFEPTDTGFRDTETKSLWSLLGRCYQGPLAGRALRPIIHVDAFWFAWAAFQPKTEIYEWTPPSR
;
A
#
# COMPACT_ATOMS: atom_id res chain seq x y z
N ALA A 1 -0.52 1.05 -19.32
CA ALA A 1 -0.21 -0.35 -18.94
C ALA A 1 0.51 -0.43 -17.59
N LYS A 2 1.61 0.32 -17.40
CA LYS A 2 2.41 0.31 -16.16
C LYS A 2 1.95 1.32 -15.09
N GLU A 3 0.94 2.14 -15.39
CA GLU A 3 0.36 3.07 -14.41
C GLU A 3 -0.16 2.31 -13.18
N PRO A 4 -0.01 2.88 -11.98
CA PRO A 4 -0.35 2.22 -10.74
C PRO A 4 -1.87 2.16 -10.50
N VAL A 5 -2.29 1.04 -9.92
CA VAL A 5 -3.61 0.83 -9.33
C VAL A 5 -3.44 0.36 -7.89
N LEU A 6 -4.35 0.77 -7.00
CA LEU A 6 -4.50 0.16 -5.69
C LEU A 6 -5.37 -1.08 -5.86
N ALA A 7 -4.81 -2.25 -5.59
CA ALA A 7 -5.47 -3.54 -5.76
C ALA A 7 -5.97 -4.09 -4.43
N LEU A 8 -7.16 -4.65 -4.47
CA LEU A 8 -7.85 -5.27 -3.34
C LEU A 8 -8.48 -6.58 -3.82
N ASP A 9 -8.36 -7.64 -3.02
CA ASP A 9 -9.05 -8.92 -3.24
C ASP A 9 -9.74 -9.31 -1.93
N VAL A 10 -11.06 -9.36 -1.94
CA VAL A 10 -11.87 -9.77 -0.79
C VAL A 10 -12.79 -10.90 -1.23
N ASN A 11 -12.72 -12.04 -0.55
CA ASN A 11 -13.53 -13.22 -0.83
C ASN A 11 -13.52 -13.65 -2.30
N GLY A 12 -12.37 -13.50 -2.98
CA GLY A 12 -12.18 -13.86 -4.39
C GLY A 12 -12.68 -12.80 -5.38
N GLU A 13 -13.22 -11.68 -4.91
CA GLU A 13 -13.60 -10.56 -5.75
C GLU A 13 -12.48 -9.53 -5.82
N ALA A 14 -11.73 -9.57 -6.92
CA ALA A 14 -10.64 -8.64 -7.18
C ALA A 14 -11.12 -7.30 -7.77
N ARG A 15 -10.58 -6.22 -7.22
CA ARG A 15 -10.78 -4.83 -7.64
C ARG A 15 -9.46 -4.12 -7.87
N ALA A 16 -9.43 -3.23 -8.85
CA ALA A 16 -8.36 -2.26 -9.04
C ALA A 16 -8.96 -0.84 -9.07
N TYR A 17 -8.35 0.03 -8.28
CA TYR A 17 -8.69 1.45 -8.19
C TYR A 17 -7.53 2.25 -8.77
N PRO A 18 -7.64 2.79 -10.00
CA PRO A 18 -6.54 3.50 -10.63
C PRO A 18 -6.13 4.74 -9.83
N LEU A 19 -4.84 4.89 -9.55
CA LEU A 19 -4.34 6.08 -8.83
C LEU A 19 -4.59 7.36 -9.65
N GLN A 20 -4.66 7.26 -10.98
CA GLN A 20 -5.08 8.37 -11.83
C GLN A 20 -6.48 8.92 -11.50
N ILE A 21 -7.36 8.12 -10.86
CA ILE A 21 -8.67 8.56 -10.35
C ILE A 21 -8.54 8.94 -8.88
N LEU A 22 -7.93 8.07 -8.06
CA LEU A 22 -7.81 8.29 -6.62
C LEU A 22 -7.03 9.56 -6.26
N MET A 23 -6.08 9.98 -7.09
CA MET A 23 -5.35 11.24 -6.87
C MET A 23 -6.23 12.50 -6.94
N PHE A 24 -7.41 12.43 -7.57
CA PHE A 24 -8.35 13.55 -7.63
C PHE A 24 -9.49 13.46 -6.61
N HIS A 25 -9.87 12.24 -6.22
CA HIS A 25 -11.06 11.98 -5.39
C HIS A 25 -10.71 11.48 -4.00
N GLU A 26 -9.52 10.94 -3.85
CA GLU A 26 -8.87 10.41 -2.63
C GLU A 26 -9.61 9.26 -1.94
N ILE A 27 -10.94 9.14 -2.04
CA ILE A 27 -11.75 8.17 -1.31
C ILE A 27 -12.82 7.56 -2.23
N VAL A 28 -12.95 6.24 -2.19
CA VAL A 28 -14.05 5.47 -2.79
C VAL A 28 -14.67 4.58 -1.73
N ASN A 29 -15.97 4.77 -1.44
CA ASN A 29 -16.74 3.82 -0.65
C ASN A 29 -17.31 2.76 -1.60
N ASP A 30 -16.96 1.49 -1.39
CA ASP A 30 -17.34 0.37 -2.24
C ASP A 30 -17.84 -0.82 -1.39
N THR A 31 -18.36 -1.85 -2.05
CA THR A 31 -18.61 -3.17 -1.47
C THR A 31 -17.95 -4.23 -2.33
N VAL A 32 -16.99 -4.95 -1.75
CA VAL A 32 -16.15 -5.93 -2.46
C VAL A 32 -16.23 -7.27 -1.74
N GLY A 33 -16.66 -8.31 -2.45
CA GLY A 33 -16.83 -9.64 -1.87
C GLY A 33 -17.83 -9.65 -0.70
N GLY A 34 -18.83 -8.75 -0.73
CA GLY A 34 -19.79 -8.54 0.35
C GLY A 34 -19.27 -7.72 1.55
N ARG A 35 -18.01 -7.25 1.53
CA ARG A 35 -17.46 -6.39 2.58
C ARG A 35 -17.58 -4.92 2.20
N PRO A 36 -18.21 -4.08 3.05
CA PRO A 36 -18.18 -2.63 2.90
C PRO A 36 -16.74 -2.10 3.12
N VAL A 37 -16.18 -1.38 2.16
CA VAL A 37 -14.80 -0.87 2.22
C VAL A 37 -14.70 0.61 1.90
N SER A 38 -13.71 1.28 2.49
CA SER A 38 -13.25 2.61 2.09
C SER A 38 -11.85 2.50 1.52
N VAL A 39 -11.71 2.78 0.22
CA VAL A 39 -10.43 2.77 -0.50
C VAL A 39 -9.92 4.18 -0.56
N THR A 40 -8.73 4.42 0.00
CA THR A 40 -8.19 5.76 0.19
C THR A 40 -6.82 5.91 -0.43
N TYR A 41 -6.50 7.11 -0.91
CA TYR A 41 -5.17 7.46 -1.40
C TYR A 41 -4.84 8.90 -1.03
N CYS A 42 -3.76 9.11 -0.28
CA CYS A 42 -3.19 10.43 -0.05
C CYS A 42 -2.02 10.67 -1.01
N PRO A 43 -2.13 11.58 -1.99
CA PRO A 43 -1.02 11.87 -2.91
C PRO A 43 0.18 12.52 -2.21
N LEU A 44 -0.05 13.29 -1.13
CA LEU A 44 1.04 13.94 -0.40
C LEU A 44 1.90 12.95 0.39
N CYS A 45 1.32 11.84 0.85
CA CYS A 45 2.03 10.80 1.57
C CYS A 45 2.38 9.58 0.70
N ASN A 46 1.87 9.54 -0.54
CA ASN A 46 1.84 8.35 -1.41
C ASN A 46 1.32 7.11 -0.68
N SER A 47 0.28 7.26 0.14
CA SER A 47 -0.29 6.17 0.95
C SER A 47 -1.62 5.72 0.36
N GLY A 48 -1.65 4.49 -0.16
CA GLY A 48 -2.89 3.80 -0.52
C GLY A 48 -3.33 2.87 0.60
N ILE A 49 -4.48 3.14 1.24
CA ILE A 49 -4.95 2.35 2.39
C ILE A 49 -6.43 1.99 2.20
N VAL A 50 -6.77 0.75 2.48
CA VAL A 50 -8.15 0.26 2.45
C VAL A 50 -8.62 -0.08 3.85
N PHE A 51 -9.83 0.33 4.21
CA PHE A 51 -10.46 0.05 5.49
C PHE A 51 -11.73 -0.78 5.32
N ASP A 52 -12.01 -1.69 6.26
CA ASP A 52 -13.39 -2.12 6.53
C ASP A 52 -14.11 -0.94 7.20
N ARG A 53 -15.21 -0.49 6.58
CA ARG A 53 -15.94 0.70 7.05
C ARG A 53 -16.98 0.38 8.13
N ARG A 54 -16.96 -0.84 8.69
CA ARG A 54 -17.87 -1.26 9.77
C ARG A 54 -17.21 -1.12 11.14
N ILE A 55 -17.94 -0.54 12.09
CA ILE A 55 -17.59 -0.54 13.51
C ILE A 55 -18.86 -0.84 14.29
N GLY A 56 -18.87 -1.97 15.00
CA GLY A 56 -20.11 -2.53 15.56
C GLY A 56 -21.14 -2.76 14.45
N ASP A 57 -22.37 -2.29 14.67
CA ASP A 57 -23.47 -2.42 13.71
C ASP A 57 -23.53 -1.27 12.68
N THR A 58 -22.66 -0.25 12.82
CA THR A 58 -22.65 0.90 11.93
C THR A 58 -21.70 0.69 10.77
N THR A 59 -22.19 0.92 9.56
CA THR A 59 -21.37 1.03 8.35
C THR A 59 -21.20 2.51 8.02
N TYR A 60 -19.95 2.98 8.04
CA TYR A 60 -19.61 4.39 7.80
C TYR A 60 -19.38 4.68 6.31
N ASP A 61 -19.59 5.93 5.91
CA ASP A 61 -19.27 6.43 4.56
C ASP A 61 -18.35 7.64 4.67
N PHE A 62 -17.17 7.54 4.07
CA PHE A 62 -16.13 8.54 4.22
C PHE A 62 -16.08 9.54 3.07
N GLY A 63 -15.72 10.78 3.38
CA GLY A 63 -15.44 11.84 2.41
C GLY A 63 -14.17 12.59 2.77
N THR A 64 -13.68 13.40 1.84
CA THR A 64 -12.48 14.22 2.04
C THR A 64 -12.85 15.48 2.82
N SER A 65 -12.14 15.78 3.92
CA SER A 65 -12.43 16.97 4.73
C SER A 65 -11.76 18.24 4.20
N GLY A 66 -10.75 18.11 3.34
CA GLY A 66 -9.85 19.19 2.94
C GLY A 66 -8.79 19.55 4.01
N MET A 67 -8.83 18.91 5.17
CA MET A 67 -7.83 19.07 6.24
C MET A 67 -6.72 18.03 6.12
N LEU A 68 -5.57 18.37 6.71
CA LEU A 68 -4.40 17.51 6.76
C LEU A 68 -3.91 17.35 8.20
N TYR A 69 -3.46 16.15 8.55
CA TYR A 69 -2.76 15.86 9.79
C TYR A 69 -1.40 15.26 9.46
N LYS A 70 -0.30 16.00 9.72
CA LYS A 70 1.07 15.61 9.30
C LYS A 70 1.19 15.40 7.77
N SER A 71 0.56 16.30 6.99
CA SER A 71 0.33 16.20 5.54
C SER A 71 -0.55 15.05 5.06
N ASP A 72 -0.97 14.16 5.94
CA ASP A 72 -1.81 13.03 5.59
C ASP A 72 -3.29 13.41 5.55
N LEU A 73 -4.03 12.72 4.69
CA LEU A 73 -5.46 12.95 4.46
C LEU A 73 -6.25 12.81 5.77
N VAL A 74 -7.05 13.83 6.09
CA VAL A 74 -8.11 13.72 7.09
C VAL A 74 -9.44 13.45 6.38
N MET A 75 -10.04 12.31 6.71
CA MET A 75 -11.35 11.91 6.23
C MET A 75 -12.42 12.43 7.20
N TYR A 76 -13.65 12.63 6.73
CA TYR A 76 -14.82 12.75 7.61
C TYR A 76 -15.78 11.61 7.35
N ASP A 77 -16.52 11.15 8.36
CA ASP A 77 -17.64 10.24 8.16
C ASP A 77 -18.98 10.99 8.07
N ARG A 78 -19.90 10.50 7.24
CA ARG A 78 -21.22 11.14 7.05
C ARG A 78 -22.21 10.88 8.18
N GLN A 79 -21.92 9.91 9.05
CA GLN A 79 -22.84 9.44 10.09
C GLN A 79 -22.79 10.36 11.32
N THR A 80 -21.59 10.80 11.69
CA THR A 80 -21.31 11.57 12.91
C THR A 80 -20.54 12.86 12.63
N HIS A 81 -20.05 13.05 11.40
CA HIS A 81 -19.16 14.15 11.02
C HIS A 81 -17.86 14.18 11.84
N SER A 82 -17.44 13.04 12.39
CA SER A 82 -16.14 12.92 13.05
C SER A 82 -15.03 12.94 12.00
N LEU A 83 -13.84 13.40 12.41
CA LEU A 83 -12.65 13.47 11.57
C LEU A 83 -11.72 12.30 11.88
N TRP A 84 -11.16 11.70 10.84
CA TRP A 84 -10.36 10.48 10.90
C TRP A 84 -9.03 10.68 10.19
N SER A 85 -7.93 10.30 10.84
CA SER A 85 -6.62 10.24 10.18
C SER A 85 -6.56 9.01 9.25
N GLN A 86 -6.17 9.20 7.99
CA GLN A 86 -6.04 8.11 7.03
C GLN A 86 -4.91 7.14 7.42
N MET A 87 -3.70 7.63 7.71
CA MET A 87 -2.56 6.76 8.06
C MET A 87 -2.84 5.86 9.27
N ASP A 88 -3.55 6.37 10.29
CA ASP A 88 -3.88 5.59 11.49
C ASP A 88 -5.20 4.82 11.37
N GLY A 89 -6.12 5.26 10.49
CA GLY A 89 -7.51 4.80 10.48
C GLY A 89 -8.29 5.17 11.75
N ARG A 90 -7.83 6.16 12.52
CA ARG A 90 -8.38 6.53 13.83
C ARG A 90 -9.19 7.83 13.77
N ALA A 91 -10.34 7.86 14.41
CA ALA A 91 -11.10 9.09 14.66
C ALA A 91 -10.32 9.97 15.64
N ILE A 92 -9.97 11.19 15.22
CA ILE A 92 -9.15 12.13 15.98
C ILE A 92 -9.97 13.28 16.58
N VAL A 93 -11.16 13.56 16.02
CA VAL A 93 -12.08 14.62 16.49
C VAL A 93 -13.51 14.15 16.27
N GLY A 94 -14.44 14.50 17.16
CA GLY A 94 -15.88 14.23 17.02
C GLY A 94 -16.39 13.12 17.93
N ASP A 95 -17.65 12.75 17.74
CA ASP A 95 -18.43 11.89 18.64
C ASP A 95 -17.84 10.49 18.82
N VAL A 96 -17.15 9.98 17.79
CA VAL A 96 -16.50 8.67 17.83
C VAL A 96 -14.98 8.75 17.96
N ALA A 97 -14.45 9.88 18.47
CA ALA A 97 -13.02 10.04 18.70
C ALA A 97 -12.42 8.87 19.50
N GLY A 98 -11.29 8.36 19.02
CA GLY A 98 -10.63 7.17 19.54
C GLY A 98 -11.03 5.85 18.85
N ALA A 99 -12.17 5.80 18.15
CA ALA A 99 -12.54 4.65 17.33
C ALA A 99 -11.51 4.43 16.21
N ARG A 100 -11.32 3.17 15.80
CA ARG A 100 -10.32 2.79 14.79
C ARG A 100 -10.91 1.82 13.78
N LEU A 101 -10.69 2.11 12.50
CA LEU A 101 -11.04 1.25 11.37
C LEU A 101 -10.05 0.09 11.25
N ALA A 102 -10.56 -1.08 10.86
CA ALA A 102 -9.71 -2.21 10.51
C ALA A 102 -9.13 -2.01 9.11
N MET A 103 -7.81 -1.96 8.98
CA MET A 103 -7.14 -1.96 7.67
C MET A 103 -7.28 -3.32 6.99
N LEU A 104 -7.41 -3.30 5.67
CA LEU A 104 -7.41 -4.49 4.82
C LEU A 104 -6.12 -4.52 3.98
N PRO A 105 -5.55 -5.71 3.73
CA PRO A 105 -4.41 -5.82 2.82
C PRO A 105 -4.76 -5.32 1.41
N ALA A 106 -3.93 -4.42 0.91
CA ALA A 106 -4.01 -3.89 -0.44
C ALA A 106 -2.59 -3.63 -0.96
N ASN A 107 -2.43 -3.57 -2.28
CA ASN A 107 -1.12 -3.36 -2.91
C ASN A 107 -1.21 -2.30 -4.00
N THR A 108 -0.24 -1.40 -4.06
CA THR A 108 -0.10 -0.50 -5.20
C THR A 108 0.82 -1.14 -6.24
N LEU A 109 0.30 -1.45 -7.42
CA LEU A 109 1.08 -2.10 -8.49
C LEU A 109 0.63 -1.68 -9.89
N ALA A 110 1.46 -1.99 -10.89
CA ALA A 110 1.13 -1.75 -12.29
C ALA A 110 -0.20 -2.41 -12.70
N TYR A 111 -1.05 -1.67 -13.39
CA TYR A 111 -2.32 -2.18 -13.93
C TYR A 111 -2.14 -3.47 -14.75
N ALA A 112 -1.12 -3.53 -15.61
CA ALA A 112 -0.86 -4.71 -16.44
C ALA A 112 -0.56 -5.96 -15.60
N GLU A 113 0.17 -5.82 -14.49
CA GLU A 113 0.44 -6.93 -13.59
C GLU A 113 -0.83 -7.35 -12.85
N TRP A 114 -1.61 -6.40 -12.34
CA TRP A 114 -2.89 -6.70 -11.72
C TRP A 114 -3.84 -7.43 -12.70
N LYS A 115 -3.94 -6.95 -13.95
CA LYS A 115 -4.81 -7.54 -14.97
C LYS A 115 -4.37 -8.95 -15.37
N ARG A 116 -3.06 -9.21 -15.39
CA ARG A 116 -2.50 -10.55 -15.61
C ARG A 116 -2.90 -11.52 -14.50
N LEU A 117 -2.88 -11.06 -13.25
CA LEU A 117 -3.25 -11.88 -12.08
C LEU A 117 -4.76 -12.01 -11.88
N HIS A 118 -5.54 -11.04 -12.37
CA HIS A 118 -6.98 -10.97 -12.23
C HIS A 118 -7.64 -10.65 -13.58
N PRO A 119 -7.62 -11.58 -14.55
CA PRO A 119 -8.18 -11.33 -15.89
C PRO A 119 -9.67 -10.97 -15.86
N ASN A 120 -10.40 -11.49 -14.86
CA ASN A 120 -11.83 -11.22 -14.66
C ASN A 120 -12.11 -10.18 -13.55
N GLY A 121 -11.07 -9.56 -12.99
CA GLY A 121 -11.22 -8.53 -11.97
C GLY A 121 -11.90 -7.27 -12.54
N LYS A 122 -12.55 -6.49 -11.68
CA LYS A 122 -13.20 -5.23 -12.07
C LYS A 122 -12.30 -4.03 -11.76
N VAL A 123 -12.32 -3.04 -12.65
CA VAL A 123 -11.56 -1.80 -12.51
C VAL A 123 -12.55 -0.67 -12.29
N LEU A 124 -12.25 0.26 -11.39
CA LEU A 124 -13.06 1.47 -11.23
C LEU A 124 -13.14 2.23 -12.57
N SER A 125 -14.37 2.54 -12.99
CA SER A 125 -14.64 3.28 -14.22
C SER A 125 -14.15 4.73 -14.12
N LYS A 126 -13.79 5.31 -15.27
CA LYS A 126 -13.56 6.76 -15.40
C LYS A 126 -14.87 7.55 -15.40
N ASP A 127 -16.02 6.89 -15.59
CA ASP A 127 -17.33 7.50 -15.41
C ASP A 127 -17.61 7.71 -13.92
N THR A 128 -17.21 8.88 -13.45
CA THR A 128 -17.17 9.28 -12.04
C THR A 128 -18.13 10.44 -11.76
N GLY A 129 -18.87 10.90 -12.78
CA GLY A 129 -19.65 12.13 -12.72
C GLY A 129 -18.84 13.43 -12.74
N HIS A 130 -17.51 13.39 -12.91
CA HIS A 130 -16.64 14.56 -12.86
C HIS A 130 -15.80 14.76 -14.14
N GLY A 131 -15.68 16.01 -14.58
CA GLY A 131 -14.84 16.41 -15.72
C GLY A 131 -13.34 16.52 -15.37
N ARG A 132 -12.69 15.39 -15.05
CA ARG A 132 -11.26 15.33 -14.73
C ARG A 132 -10.44 14.68 -15.84
N ARG A 133 -9.21 15.18 -16.05
CA ARG A 133 -8.26 14.59 -17.00
C ARG A 133 -7.46 13.47 -16.33
N TYR A 134 -8.11 12.34 -16.06
CA TYR A 134 -7.44 11.17 -15.46
C TYR A 134 -6.24 10.72 -16.30
N GLY A 135 -5.10 10.59 -15.62
CA GLY A 135 -3.78 10.31 -16.20
C GLY A 135 -2.85 11.51 -16.13
N ARG A 136 -3.39 12.73 -15.95
CA ARG A 136 -2.60 13.91 -15.61
C ARG A 136 -2.39 14.01 -14.10
N ASN A 137 -1.15 14.23 -13.70
CA ASN A 137 -0.72 14.43 -12.33
C ASN A 137 -0.67 15.93 -11.99
N PRO A 138 -1.45 16.42 -11.01
CA PRO A 138 -1.38 17.80 -10.54
C PRO A 138 -0.20 18.06 -9.57
N TYR A 139 0.52 17.01 -9.15
CA TYR A 139 1.67 17.04 -8.25
C TYR A 139 2.97 16.69 -9.01
N GLU A 140 3.20 17.30 -10.17
CA GLU A 140 4.40 17.05 -10.98
C GLU A 140 5.68 17.29 -10.17
N GLY A 141 6.65 16.38 -10.28
CA GLY A 141 7.93 16.42 -9.57
C GLY A 141 7.85 16.18 -8.07
N TYR A 142 6.67 15.87 -7.52
CA TYR A 142 6.52 15.71 -6.07
C TYR A 142 7.24 14.48 -5.53
N ASP A 143 7.48 13.47 -6.37
CA ASP A 143 8.22 12.24 -6.05
C ASP A 143 9.76 12.38 -6.09
N GLU A 144 10.29 13.59 -5.95
CA GLU A 144 11.73 13.85 -5.79
C GLU A 144 12.15 13.56 -4.34
N PRO A 145 12.94 12.49 -4.06
CA PRO A 145 13.16 11.97 -2.70
C PRO A 145 13.71 12.98 -1.69
N ALA A 146 14.57 13.89 -2.11
CA ALA A 146 15.22 14.86 -1.23
C ALA A 146 14.41 16.14 -1.01
N SER A 147 13.40 16.40 -1.84
CA SER A 147 12.67 17.67 -1.79
C SER A 147 11.73 17.76 -0.58
N HIS A 148 11.46 18.98 -0.14
CA HIS A 148 10.64 19.22 1.06
C HIS A 148 9.20 18.68 0.89
N PRO A 149 8.64 18.03 1.92
CA PRO A 149 7.23 17.63 1.91
C PRO A 149 6.30 18.84 1.93
N PHE A 150 5.34 18.88 1.01
CA PHE A 150 4.33 19.94 0.93
C PHE A 150 3.35 19.88 2.11
N LEU A 151 3.00 21.04 2.67
CA LEU A 151 2.08 21.22 3.81
C LEU A 151 2.42 20.37 5.05
N PHE A 152 3.69 19.99 5.20
CA PHE A 152 4.18 19.28 6.38
C PHE A 152 4.71 20.28 7.40
N PHE A 153 4.02 20.39 8.51
CA PHE A 153 4.40 21.27 9.61
C PHE A 153 4.93 20.42 10.77
N GLY A 154 6.26 20.30 10.84
CA GLY A 154 6.93 19.49 11.86
C GLY A 154 8.39 19.20 11.49
N ASN A 155 9.07 18.47 12.38
CA ASN A 155 10.43 18.02 12.13
C ASN A 155 10.40 16.78 11.23
N VAL A 156 11.04 16.87 10.07
CA VAL A 156 11.23 15.73 9.18
C VAL A 156 12.31 14.83 9.76
N ASP A 157 12.00 13.54 9.89
CA ASP A 157 12.97 12.55 10.33
C ASP A 157 14.10 12.39 9.30
N ARG A 158 15.34 12.66 9.73
CA ARG A 158 16.51 12.74 8.85
C ARG A 158 17.22 11.41 8.62
N ARG A 159 16.71 10.30 9.15
CA ARG A 159 17.33 8.97 8.97
C ARG A 159 17.27 8.48 7.52
N LEU A 160 16.31 8.96 6.72
CA LEU A 160 16.20 8.73 5.28
C LEU A 160 15.80 10.03 4.57
N PRO A 161 16.01 10.14 3.24
CA PRO A 161 15.43 11.22 2.46
C PRO A 161 13.92 11.35 2.72
N PRO A 162 13.37 12.58 2.84
CA PRO A 162 11.97 12.77 3.24
C PRO A 162 10.98 11.97 2.42
N LYS A 163 11.20 11.88 1.10
CA LYS A 163 10.34 11.16 0.17
C LYS A 163 10.98 9.89 -0.39
N GLU A 164 11.95 9.32 0.34
CA GLU A 164 12.29 7.91 0.14
C GLU A 164 11.02 7.08 0.35
N ARG A 165 10.75 6.15 -0.57
CA ARG A 165 9.59 5.25 -0.44
C ARG A 165 9.94 4.13 0.51
N VAL A 166 9.01 3.81 1.40
CA VAL A 166 9.15 2.69 2.33
C VAL A 166 7.91 1.83 2.29
N ALA A 167 8.09 0.52 2.37
CA ALA A 167 7.03 -0.37 2.83
C ALA A 167 7.07 -0.36 4.36
N GLY A 168 6.06 0.25 5.00
CA GLY A 168 5.93 0.30 6.45
C GLY A 168 5.10 -0.87 6.97
N VAL A 169 5.62 -1.62 7.93
CA VAL A 169 4.93 -2.74 8.59
C VAL A 169 4.80 -2.43 10.07
N LEU A 170 3.58 -2.61 10.62
CA LEU A 170 3.29 -2.47 12.05
C LEU A 170 2.64 -3.76 12.55
N ILE A 171 3.28 -4.45 13.49
CA ILE A 171 2.75 -5.65 14.17
C ILE A 171 2.75 -5.39 15.66
N GLY A 172 1.56 -5.28 16.26
CA GLY A 172 1.41 -4.83 17.63
C GLY A 172 1.89 -3.38 17.77
N ASP A 173 2.88 -3.14 18.62
CA ASP A 173 3.53 -1.84 18.83
C ASP A 173 4.89 -1.70 18.12
N LYS A 174 5.31 -2.72 17.37
CA LYS A 174 6.60 -2.75 16.67
C LYS A 174 6.41 -2.36 15.21
N ALA A 175 7.07 -1.28 14.81
CA ALA A 175 7.08 -0.77 13.45
C ALA A 175 8.44 -0.99 12.79
N ARG A 176 8.44 -1.38 11.52
CA ARG A 176 9.63 -1.47 10.68
C ARG A 176 9.37 -0.90 9.30
N ALA A 177 10.32 -0.12 8.79
CA ALA A 177 10.30 0.45 7.46
C ALA A 177 11.33 -0.27 6.58
N TYR A 178 10.91 -0.69 5.39
CA TYR A 178 11.77 -1.30 4.38
C TYR A 178 11.95 -0.30 3.22
N PRO A 179 13.12 0.34 3.08
CA PRO A 179 13.37 1.30 2.00
C PRO A 179 13.27 0.66 0.62
N PHE A 180 12.59 1.31 -0.31
CA PHE A 180 12.43 0.83 -1.68
C PHE A 180 13.78 0.71 -2.40
N GLY A 181 14.75 1.59 -2.12
CA GLY A 181 16.10 1.43 -2.69
C GLY A 181 16.75 0.08 -2.35
N LEU A 182 16.62 -0.36 -1.10
CA LEU A 182 17.08 -1.67 -0.64
C LEU A 182 16.27 -2.79 -1.28
N LEU A 183 14.94 -2.67 -1.28
CA LEU A 183 14.04 -3.66 -1.86
C LEU A 183 14.24 -3.81 -3.37
N ALA A 184 14.56 -2.75 -4.09
CA ALA A 184 14.82 -2.78 -5.52
C ALA A 184 16.07 -3.60 -5.88
N THR A 185 17.08 -3.55 -5.01
CA THR A 185 18.31 -4.35 -5.17
C THR A 185 18.08 -5.79 -4.75
N ARG A 186 17.38 -6.02 -3.63
CA ARG A 186 17.20 -7.35 -3.03
C ARG A 186 16.10 -8.17 -3.66
N LYS A 187 15.01 -7.54 -4.07
CA LYS A 187 13.76 -8.11 -4.60
C LYS A 187 12.99 -9.02 -3.62
N VAL A 188 13.69 -9.72 -2.73
CA VAL A 188 13.14 -10.51 -1.63
C VAL A 188 13.91 -10.18 -0.35
N VAL A 189 13.19 -9.89 0.73
CA VAL A 189 13.75 -9.72 2.07
C VAL A 189 12.96 -10.60 3.03
N ALA A 190 13.64 -11.58 3.64
CA ALA A 190 13.10 -12.36 4.76
C ALA A 190 13.49 -11.69 6.07
N ASP A 191 12.56 -11.60 7.00
CA ASP A 191 12.74 -10.88 8.27
C ASP A 191 11.81 -11.45 9.36
N ALA A 192 11.98 -10.98 10.60
CA ALA A 192 11.04 -11.22 11.69
C ALA A 192 10.76 -9.92 12.46
N LEU A 193 9.48 -9.66 12.71
CA LEU A 193 9.01 -8.49 13.46
C LEU A 193 8.02 -8.94 14.54
N ALA A 194 8.23 -8.49 15.79
CA ALA A 194 7.44 -8.93 16.95
C ALA A 194 7.33 -10.46 17.08
N GLY A 195 8.41 -11.19 16.77
CA GLY A 195 8.46 -12.65 16.80
C GLY A 195 7.72 -13.35 15.64
N GLN A 196 7.16 -12.62 14.69
CA GLN A 196 6.47 -13.17 13.53
C GLN A 196 7.38 -13.13 12.29
N PRO A 197 7.60 -14.27 11.61
CA PRO A 197 8.35 -14.27 10.36
C PRO A 197 7.53 -13.61 9.26
N LEU A 198 8.20 -12.82 8.44
CA LEU A 198 7.63 -12.15 7.28
C LEU A 198 8.59 -12.21 6.09
N VAL A 199 8.03 -12.06 4.90
CA VAL A 199 8.79 -11.86 3.66
C VAL A 199 8.23 -10.66 2.91
N VAL A 200 9.13 -9.77 2.50
CA VAL A 200 8.83 -8.61 1.64
C VAL A 200 9.24 -8.96 0.22
N PHE A 201 8.29 -8.88 -0.69
CA PHE A 201 8.50 -8.99 -2.13
C PHE A 201 8.56 -7.61 -2.76
N TYR A 202 9.45 -7.44 -3.71
CA TYR A 202 9.53 -6.26 -4.57
C TYR A 202 9.61 -6.67 -6.03
N ARG A 203 8.86 -5.97 -6.88
CA ARG A 203 8.91 -6.13 -8.33
C ARG A 203 8.92 -4.78 -9.03
N ALA A 204 9.83 -4.62 -9.98
CA ALA A 204 9.87 -3.45 -10.86
C ALA A 204 8.67 -3.39 -11.81
N GLY A 205 8.53 -2.30 -12.56
CA GLY A 205 7.51 -2.16 -13.62
C GLY A 205 6.28 -1.32 -13.25
N THR A 206 6.12 -0.89 -12.00
CA THR A 206 5.10 0.09 -11.61
C THR A 206 5.66 1.51 -11.74
N LEU A 207 4.94 2.40 -12.43
CA LEU A 207 5.33 3.81 -12.55
C LEU A 207 4.88 4.61 -11.32
N SER A 208 5.60 5.70 -11.04
CA SER A 208 5.14 6.69 -10.09
C SER A 208 3.94 7.47 -10.62
N ALA A 209 2.94 7.68 -9.76
CA ALA A 209 1.83 8.58 -10.05
C ALA A 209 2.17 10.06 -9.84
N LEU A 210 3.33 10.36 -9.22
CA LEU A 210 3.67 11.67 -8.66
C LEU A 210 4.95 12.28 -9.26
N ASP A 211 5.53 11.64 -10.27
CA ASP A 211 6.81 12.02 -10.86
C ASP A 211 6.66 13.02 -12.02
N HIS A 212 5.92 12.67 -13.07
CA HIS A 212 5.73 13.49 -14.27
C HIS A 212 4.29 14.01 -14.38
N SER A 213 4.04 15.09 -15.13
CA SER A 213 2.67 15.61 -15.39
C SER A 213 1.73 14.62 -16.09
N LEU A 214 2.27 13.62 -16.78
CA LEU A 214 1.54 12.47 -17.31
C LEU A 214 2.04 11.22 -16.60
N ILE A 215 1.15 10.52 -15.89
CA ILE A 215 1.52 9.33 -15.08
C ILE A 215 2.20 8.26 -15.95
N ALA A 216 1.74 8.10 -17.21
CA ALA A 216 2.32 7.17 -18.16
C ALA A 216 3.80 7.43 -18.52
N GLN A 217 4.33 8.62 -18.21
CA GLN A 217 5.72 9.03 -18.43
C GLN A 217 6.55 9.08 -17.14
N GLY A 218 5.94 8.76 -15.99
CA GLY A 218 6.66 8.72 -14.71
C GLY A 218 7.70 7.61 -14.66
N ARG A 219 8.75 7.81 -13.85
CA ARG A 219 9.78 6.80 -13.59
C ARG A 219 9.22 5.54 -12.95
N GLU A 220 9.89 4.41 -13.18
CA GLU A 220 9.58 3.16 -12.49
C GLU A 220 10.01 3.22 -11.02
N ILE A 221 9.08 2.92 -10.11
CA ILE A 221 9.28 2.86 -8.66
C ILE A 221 9.12 1.44 -8.11
N GLY A 222 8.55 0.53 -8.90
CA GLY A 222 8.21 -0.82 -8.46
C GLY A 222 7.02 -0.88 -7.50
N ALA A 223 6.74 -2.08 -7.02
CA ALA A 223 5.66 -2.40 -6.11
C ALA A 223 6.13 -3.39 -5.06
N THR A 224 5.55 -3.29 -3.85
CA THR A 224 5.84 -4.21 -2.77
C THR A 224 4.63 -5.03 -2.36
N ALA A 225 4.91 -6.13 -1.68
CA ALA A 225 3.91 -6.92 -0.96
C ALA A 225 4.58 -7.62 0.22
N VAL A 226 3.87 -7.75 1.34
CA VAL A 226 4.39 -8.37 2.55
C VAL A 226 3.52 -9.54 2.95
N PHE A 227 4.15 -10.67 3.28
CA PHE A 227 3.45 -11.91 3.60
C PHE A 227 4.05 -12.63 4.78
N SER A 228 3.25 -13.47 5.43
CA SER A 228 3.77 -14.56 6.23
C SER A 228 4.32 -15.64 5.28
N PRO A 229 5.58 -16.10 5.47
CA PRO A 229 6.16 -17.16 4.64
C PRO A 229 5.66 -18.56 5.03
N LEU A 230 4.77 -18.67 6.01
CA LEU A 230 4.26 -19.95 6.50
C LEU A 230 3.14 -20.48 5.59
N VAL A 231 3.34 -21.66 5.01
CA VAL A 231 2.35 -22.38 4.20
C VAL A 231 2.27 -23.82 4.70
N ASP A 232 1.07 -24.28 5.05
CA ASP A 232 0.82 -25.64 5.52
C ASP A 232 1.79 -26.10 6.64
N GLY A 233 2.14 -25.18 7.56
CA GLY A 233 3.02 -25.43 8.69
C GLY A 233 4.53 -25.37 8.39
N LYS A 234 4.93 -25.05 7.16
CA LYS A 234 6.34 -24.90 6.76
C LYS A 234 6.66 -23.45 6.43
N THR A 235 7.77 -22.96 6.97
CA THR A 235 8.32 -21.65 6.59
C THR A 235 9.03 -21.81 5.25
N LEU A 236 8.55 -21.08 4.23
CA LEU A 236 9.16 -21.04 2.91
C LEU A 236 10.22 -19.93 2.82
N THR A 237 11.25 -20.16 2.04
CA THR A 237 12.26 -19.16 1.67
C THR A 237 12.18 -18.89 0.18
N PHE A 238 12.38 -17.64 -0.24
CA PHE A 238 12.09 -17.24 -1.62
C PHE A 238 13.29 -16.63 -2.32
N GLU A 239 13.37 -16.88 -3.62
CA GLU A 239 14.32 -16.26 -4.53
C GLU A 239 13.56 -15.52 -5.64
N PRO A 240 14.01 -14.32 -6.06
CA PRO A 240 13.38 -13.61 -7.15
C PRO A 240 13.63 -14.31 -8.50
N THR A 241 12.65 -14.20 -9.38
CA THR A 241 12.72 -14.66 -10.78
C THR A 241 12.20 -13.54 -11.70
N ASP A 242 12.31 -13.71 -13.02
CA ASP A 242 11.80 -12.72 -13.99
C ASP A 242 10.27 -12.54 -13.93
N THR A 243 9.54 -13.58 -13.51
CA THR A 243 8.07 -13.63 -13.55
C THR A 243 7.40 -13.58 -12.17
N GLY A 244 8.18 -13.54 -11.09
CA GLY A 244 7.69 -13.58 -9.72
C GLY A 244 8.76 -14.11 -8.77
N PHE A 245 8.37 -15.03 -7.89
CA PHE A 245 9.22 -15.56 -6.83
C PHE A 245 9.19 -17.08 -6.83
N ARG A 246 10.30 -17.73 -6.50
CA ARG A 246 10.39 -19.18 -6.39
C ARG A 246 10.69 -19.55 -4.94
N ASP A 247 9.91 -20.44 -4.33
CA ASP A 247 10.29 -20.97 -3.02
C ASP A 247 11.40 -22.02 -3.15
N THR A 248 12.32 -22.10 -2.21
CA THR A 248 13.47 -23.01 -2.32
C THR A 248 13.10 -24.45 -1.97
N GLU A 249 12.07 -24.65 -1.14
CA GLU A 249 11.69 -25.94 -0.55
C GLU A 249 10.96 -26.84 -1.55
N THR A 250 10.06 -26.28 -2.36
CA THR A 250 9.21 -27.00 -3.31
C THR A 250 9.43 -26.57 -4.76
N LYS A 251 10.19 -25.48 -4.96
CA LYS A 251 10.43 -24.86 -6.28
C LYS A 251 9.14 -24.35 -6.95
N SER A 252 8.09 -24.09 -6.19
CA SER A 252 6.86 -23.51 -6.72
C SER A 252 7.07 -22.02 -7.04
N LEU A 253 6.29 -21.51 -7.99
CA LEU A 253 6.34 -20.12 -8.43
C LEU A 253 5.16 -19.32 -7.91
N TRP A 254 5.45 -18.12 -7.44
CA TRP A 254 4.56 -17.23 -6.71
C TRP A 254 4.51 -15.86 -7.36
N SER A 255 3.32 -15.29 -7.46
CA SER A 255 3.14 -13.92 -7.96
C SER A 255 3.51 -12.87 -6.91
N LEU A 256 3.59 -11.59 -7.33
CA LEU A 256 3.73 -10.47 -6.40
C LEU A 256 2.61 -10.43 -5.34
N LEU A 257 1.40 -10.83 -5.71
CA LEU A 257 0.25 -10.89 -4.80
C LEU A 257 0.18 -12.20 -3.99
N GLY A 258 1.30 -12.94 -3.92
CA GLY A 258 1.43 -14.11 -3.05
C GLY A 258 0.63 -15.33 -3.48
N ARG A 259 0.11 -15.38 -4.72
CA ARG A 259 -0.57 -16.57 -5.26
C ARG A 259 0.43 -17.50 -5.92
N CYS A 260 0.44 -18.77 -5.52
CA CYS A 260 1.21 -19.79 -6.20
C CYS A 260 0.52 -20.20 -7.49
N TYR A 261 1.19 -20.02 -8.62
CA TYR A 261 0.62 -20.27 -9.95
C TYR A 261 1.21 -21.48 -10.67
N GLN A 262 2.31 -22.05 -10.16
CA GLN A 262 2.97 -23.21 -10.76
C GLN A 262 3.78 -23.98 -9.71
N GLY A 263 3.85 -25.31 -9.85
CA GLY A 263 4.62 -26.18 -8.96
C GLY A 263 3.75 -26.89 -7.91
N PRO A 264 4.37 -27.64 -6.98
CA PRO A 264 3.65 -28.46 -6.00
C PRO A 264 2.64 -27.71 -5.13
N LEU A 265 2.83 -26.39 -4.91
CA LEU A 265 1.93 -25.56 -4.10
C LEU A 265 0.92 -24.74 -4.93
N ALA A 266 0.77 -25.05 -6.23
CA ALA A 266 -0.14 -24.31 -7.10
C ALA A 266 -1.57 -24.22 -6.54
N GLY A 267 -2.17 -23.02 -6.61
CA GLY A 267 -3.48 -22.71 -6.04
C GLY A 267 -3.45 -22.27 -4.58
N ARG A 268 -2.33 -22.45 -3.86
CA ARG A 268 -2.12 -21.86 -2.54
C ARG A 268 -1.86 -20.36 -2.63
N ALA A 269 -2.07 -19.67 -1.52
CA ALA A 269 -1.76 -18.26 -1.36
C ALA A 269 -1.03 -18.02 -0.04
N LEU A 270 -0.07 -17.10 -0.04
CA LEU A 270 0.56 -16.60 1.17
C LEU A 270 -0.44 -15.72 1.93
N ARG A 271 -0.39 -15.79 3.26
CA ARG A 271 -1.21 -14.91 4.09
C ARG A 271 -0.62 -13.50 4.07
N PRO A 272 -1.34 -12.48 3.59
CA PRO A 272 -0.82 -11.13 3.55
C PRO A 272 -0.63 -10.55 4.96
N ILE A 273 0.42 -9.76 5.11
CA ILE A 273 0.64 -8.89 6.26
C ILE A 273 0.34 -7.46 5.79
N ILE A 274 -0.45 -6.74 6.58
CA ILE A 274 -0.78 -5.34 6.28
C ILE A 274 0.51 -4.53 6.30
N HIS A 275 0.75 -3.82 5.21
CA HIS A 275 1.82 -2.85 5.06
C HIS A 275 1.27 -1.60 4.39
N VAL A 276 1.96 -0.49 4.57
CA VAL A 276 1.65 0.77 3.91
C VAL A 276 2.87 1.19 3.10
N ASP A 277 2.72 1.23 1.78
CA ASP A 277 3.67 1.96 0.95
C ASP A 277 3.43 3.45 1.17
N ALA A 278 4.46 4.19 1.58
CA ALA A 278 4.37 5.63 1.84
C ALA A 278 5.73 6.31 1.64
N PHE A 279 5.71 7.64 1.58
CA PHE A 279 6.92 8.44 1.77
C PHE A 279 7.40 8.38 3.21
N TRP A 280 8.72 8.35 3.40
CA TRP A 280 9.38 8.22 4.70
C TRP A 280 8.92 9.27 5.70
N PHE A 281 8.83 10.54 5.31
CA PHE A 281 8.44 11.63 6.21
C PHE A 281 7.07 11.37 6.83
N ALA A 282 6.13 10.81 6.05
CA ALA A 282 4.79 10.49 6.50
C ALA A 282 4.83 9.28 7.43
N TRP A 283 5.42 8.17 6.99
CA TRP A 283 5.53 6.96 7.82
C TRP A 283 6.20 7.24 9.17
N ALA A 284 7.35 7.91 9.18
CA ALA A 284 8.09 8.25 10.40
C ALA A 284 7.32 9.23 11.30
N ALA A 285 6.50 10.12 10.75
CA ALA A 285 5.69 11.02 11.57
C ALA A 285 4.60 10.28 12.35
N PHE A 286 4.05 9.18 11.80
CA PHE A 286 3.06 8.34 12.48
C PHE A 286 3.69 7.22 13.32
N GLN A 287 4.85 6.71 12.89
CA GLN A 287 5.61 5.64 13.56
C GLN A 287 7.02 6.13 13.93
N PRO A 288 7.18 7.10 14.86
CA PRO A 288 8.49 7.72 15.13
C PRO A 288 9.54 6.74 15.66
N LYS A 289 9.10 5.67 16.34
CA LYS A 289 9.95 4.60 16.86
C LYS A 289 10.21 3.49 15.83
N THR A 290 9.77 3.64 14.58
CA THR A 290 10.01 2.63 13.53
C THR A 290 11.51 2.38 13.40
N GLU A 291 11.87 1.10 13.35
CA GLU A 291 13.19 0.68 12.94
C GLU A 291 13.28 0.76 11.41
N ILE A 292 14.45 1.07 10.88
CA ILE A 292 14.72 0.97 9.45
C ILE A 292 15.41 -0.37 9.24
N TYR A 293 14.88 -1.20 8.34
CA TYR A 293 15.51 -2.47 8.04
C TYR A 293 16.84 -2.23 7.32
N GLU A 294 17.90 -2.78 7.89
CA GLU A 294 19.22 -2.84 7.27
C GLU A 294 19.51 -4.28 6.89
N TRP A 295 19.94 -4.50 5.65
CA TRP A 295 20.39 -5.83 5.24
C TRP A 295 21.84 -6.01 5.67
N THR A 296 22.11 -7.11 6.38
CA THR A 296 23.47 -7.54 6.69
C THR A 296 23.81 -8.80 5.88
N PRO A 297 24.96 -8.87 5.21
CA PRO A 297 25.40 -10.11 4.59
C PRO A 297 25.55 -11.21 5.64
N PRO A 298 25.24 -12.48 5.30
CA PRO A 298 25.69 -13.59 6.12
C PRO A 298 27.21 -13.49 6.33
N SER A 299 27.66 -13.63 7.57
CA SER A 299 29.10 -13.77 7.86
C SER A 299 29.63 -14.96 7.08
N ARG A 300 30.70 -14.73 6.31
CA ARG A 300 31.40 -15.78 5.55
C ARG A 300 31.97 -16.85 6.48
#